data_AF-A0A7S1E629-F1
#
_entry.id   AF-A0A7S1E629-F1
#
_cell.length_a   1.000
_cell.length_b   1.000
_cell.length_c   1.000
_cell.angle_alpha   90.00
_cell.angle_beta   90.00
_cell.angle_gamma   90.00
#
_symmetry.space_group_name_H-M   'P 1'
#
loop_
_entity.id
_entity.type
_entity.pdbx_description
1 polymer ?
#
loop_
_entity_poly.entity_id
_entity_poly.type
_entity_poly.pdbx_seq_one_letter_code
_entity_poly.pdbx_strand_id
1 'polypeptide(L)'
;MTHKEAKDEGSSSSSEEEDEGFKQLWAKFERVFSDEYHLSPFALAAAKKWVRLMADEDNTHLQRVRDWLLLKINSRSRGKPESHWQQGCPEIVPGLRATPFWDISEPGLEWVKEIQDNYDVIKEELLQLRHSKGFQPFRQPSWSTKIAAPDQVGSLSHDAGDWNVFYLFLHNERFDENCQK
;
A
#
# COMPACT_ATOMS: atom_id res chain seq x y z
N MET A 1 52.14 -51.75 0.79
CA MET A 1 53.04 -50.62 0.50
C MET A 1 52.85 -50.30 -0.97
N THR A 2 52.19 -49.23 -1.40
CA THR A 2 52.25 -47.85 -0.91
C THR A 2 50.93 -47.14 -1.20
N HIS A 3 50.46 -46.39 -0.22
CA HIS A 3 49.40 -45.37 -0.35
C HIS A 3 49.81 -44.31 -1.36
N LYS A 4 48.85 -43.84 -2.16
CA LYS A 4 48.94 -42.53 -2.81
C LYS A 4 47.60 -41.82 -2.66
N GLU A 5 47.51 -41.06 -1.57
CA GLU A 5 46.56 -39.96 -1.44
C GLU A 5 47.03 -38.80 -2.33
N ALA A 6 46.09 -38.19 -3.05
CA ALA A 6 46.19 -36.83 -3.58
C ALA A 6 44.74 -36.31 -3.63
N LYS A 7 44.32 -35.64 -2.56
CA LYS A 7 44.20 -34.18 -2.46
C LYS A 7 43.11 -33.63 -3.37
N ASP A 8 41.92 -33.64 -2.79
CA ASP A 8 40.76 -32.83 -3.14
C ASP A 8 40.98 -31.45 -2.49
N GLU A 9 41.25 -30.42 -3.29
CA GLU A 9 41.34 -29.02 -2.85
C GLU A 9 40.57 -28.14 -3.84
N GLY A 10 39.53 -27.46 -3.35
CA GLY A 10 39.07 -26.21 -3.97
C GLY A 10 37.61 -26.11 -4.37
N SER A 11 36.66 -26.43 -3.49
CA SER A 11 35.27 -25.97 -3.63
C SER A 11 34.73 -25.54 -2.27
N SER A 12 34.70 -24.23 -1.99
CA SER A 12 33.78 -23.57 -1.04
C SER A 12 34.22 -22.12 -0.81
N SER A 13 33.93 -21.23 -1.77
CA SER A 13 34.02 -19.78 -1.54
C SER A 13 32.84 -19.01 -2.13
N SER A 14 31.89 -19.67 -2.82
CA SER A 14 30.74 -18.98 -3.43
C SER A 14 29.44 -19.09 -2.61
N SER A 15 29.40 -19.87 -1.53
CA SER A 15 28.17 -20.10 -0.76
C SER A 15 27.94 -19.07 0.37
N GLU A 16 28.98 -18.38 0.85
CA GLU A 16 28.85 -17.42 1.96
C GLU A 16 28.46 -16.01 1.48
N GLU A 17 28.94 -15.59 0.30
CA GLU A 17 28.59 -14.28 -0.29
C GLU A 17 27.15 -14.25 -0.83
N GLU A 18 26.65 -15.37 -1.36
CA GLU A 18 25.24 -15.51 -1.78
C GLU A 18 24.26 -15.36 -0.60
N ASP A 19 24.64 -15.81 0.60
CA ASP A 19 23.80 -15.75 1.80
C ASP A 19 23.74 -14.33 2.39
N GLU A 20 24.85 -13.58 2.37
CA GLU A 20 24.90 -12.23 2.94
C GLU A 20 24.13 -11.20 2.08
N GLY A 21 24.26 -11.27 0.76
CA GLY A 21 23.48 -10.42 -0.16
C GLY A 21 21.98 -10.67 -0.04
N PHE A 22 21.58 -11.94 0.13
CA PHE A 22 20.20 -12.34 0.31
C PHE A 22 19.65 -11.88 1.68
N LYS A 23 20.43 -11.97 2.75
CA LYS A 23 20.06 -11.42 4.07
C LYS A 23 19.82 -9.92 4.03
N GLN A 24 20.70 -9.16 3.37
CA GLN A 24 20.53 -7.71 3.23
C GLN A 24 19.27 -7.33 2.43
N LEU A 25 18.97 -8.10 1.38
CA LEU A 25 17.73 -7.93 0.60
C LEU A 25 16.50 -8.16 1.48
N TRP A 26 16.51 -9.22 2.28
CA TRP A 26 15.41 -9.52 3.21
C TRP A 26 15.24 -8.48 4.30
N ALA A 27 16.34 -7.95 4.86
CA ALA A 27 16.26 -6.87 5.84
C ALA A 27 15.60 -5.61 5.25
N LYS A 28 15.94 -5.25 4.00
CA LYS A 28 15.29 -4.14 3.29
C LYS A 28 13.81 -4.42 3.02
N PHE A 29 13.47 -5.65 2.65
CA PHE A 29 12.09 -6.08 2.47
C PHE A 29 11.28 -5.96 3.77
N GLU A 30 11.79 -6.55 4.86
CA GLU A 30 11.10 -6.54 6.16
C GLU A 30 10.87 -5.12 6.65
N ARG A 31 11.86 -4.24 6.47
CA ARG A 31 11.74 -2.81 6.76
C ARG A 31 10.58 -2.17 5.98
N VAL A 32 10.50 -2.36 4.66
CA VAL A 32 9.41 -1.79 3.85
C VAL A 32 8.04 -2.29 4.35
N PHE A 33 7.87 -3.61 4.49
CA PHE A 33 6.54 -4.15 4.82
C PHE A 33 6.11 -3.93 6.28
N SER A 34 7.07 -3.86 7.21
CA SER A 34 6.78 -3.64 8.62
C SER A 34 6.65 -2.15 8.94
N ASP A 35 7.57 -1.32 8.44
CA ASP A 35 7.64 0.08 8.81
C ASP A 35 6.74 0.96 7.92
N GLU A 36 6.64 0.66 6.62
CA GLU A 36 5.83 1.47 5.70
C GLU A 36 4.40 0.94 5.53
N TYR A 37 4.21 -0.39 5.50
CA TYR A 37 2.89 -1.01 5.29
C TYR A 37 2.28 -1.62 6.56
N HIS A 38 2.98 -1.53 7.70
CA HIS A 38 2.49 -1.98 9.00
C HIS A 38 1.93 -3.40 9.00
N LEU A 39 2.54 -4.30 8.21
CA LEU A 39 2.12 -5.69 8.20
C LEU A 39 2.36 -6.34 9.56
N SER A 40 1.34 -7.06 10.05
CA SER A 40 1.49 -7.90 11.24
C SER A 40 2.54 -9.00 10.99
N PRO A 41 3.16 -9.59 12.03
CA PRO A 41 4.14 -10.67 11.86
C PRO A 41 3.60 -11.84 11.02
N PHE A 42 2.30 -12.15 11.16
CA PHE A 42 1.63 -13.17 10.35
C PHE A 42 1.50 -12.76 8.89
N ALA A 43 1.06 -11.53 8.61
CA ALA A 43 0.96 -11.01 7.25
C ALA A 43 2.35 -10.91 6.59
N LEU A 44 3.38 -10.55 7.35
CA LEU A 44 4.77 -10.52 6.88
C LEU A 44 5.25 -11.93 6.50
N ALA A 45 4.95 -12.96 7.30
CA ALA A 45 5.28 -14.33 6.95
C ALA A 45 4.59 -14.80 5.66
N ALA A 46 3.33 -14.42 5.44
CA ALA A 46 2.64 -14.67 4.18
C ALA A 46 3.28 -13.90 3.01
N ALA A 47 3.65 -12.64 3.20
CA ALA A 47 4.32 -11.82 2.20
C ALA A 47 5.68 -12.42 1.80
N LYS A 48 6.44 -12.99 2.74
CA LYS A 48 7.70 -13.71 2.43
C LYS A 48 7.50 -14.84 1.44
N LYS A 49 6.38 -15.58 1.52
CA LYS A 49 6.06 -16.63 0.55
C LYS A 49 5.87 -16.06 -0.86
N TRP A 50 5.17 -14.94 -0.97
CA TRP A 50 4.97 -14.24 -2.24
C TRP A 50 6.28 -13.71 -2.83
N VAL A 51 7.19 -13.17 -2.01
CA VAL A 51 8.50 -12.72 -2.49
C VAL A 51 9.32 -13.85 -3.07
N ARG A 52 9.31 -15.03 -2.46
CA ARG A 52 10.00 -16.20 -3.03
C ARG A 52 9.44 -16.57 -4.41
N LEU A 53 8.12 -16.53 -4.57
CA LEU A 53 7.48 -16.72 -5.89
C LEU A 53 7.85 -15.61 -6.87
N MET A 54 7.99 -14.36 -6.38
CA MET A 54 8.46 -13.24 -7.18
C MET A 54 9.95 -13.34 -7.52
N ALA A 55 10.78 -14.06 -6.76
CA ALA A 55 12.21 -14.18 -7.03
C ALA A 55 12.52 -15.20 -8.15
N ASP A 56 11.57 -16.06 -8.49
CA ASP A 56 11.69 -17.04 -9.56
C ASP A 56 11.69 -16.37 -10.94
N GLU A 57 12.84 -16.28 -11.61
CA GLU A 57 13.00 -15.59 -12.90
C GLU A 57 12.07 -16.15 -13.99
N ASP A 58 11.76 -17.45 -13.95
CA ASP A 58 10.88 -18.13 -14.89
C ASP A 58 9.40 -17.76 -14.68
N ASN A 59 9.07 -17.21 -13.51
CA ASN A 59 7.71 -16.75 -13.20
C ASN A 59 7.43 -15.34 -13.76
N THR A 60 7.16 -15.28 -15.06
CA THR A 60 6.86 -14.01 -15.75
C THR A 60 5.54 -13.36 -15.31
N HIS A 61 4.62 -14.13 -14.69
CA HIS A 61 3.33 -13.59 -14.21
C HIS A 61 3.50 -12.54 -13.12
N LEU A 62 4.60 -12.60 -12.36
CA LEU A 62 4.87 -11.70 -11.24
C LEU A 62 5.92 -10.63 -11.55
N GLN A 63 6.39 -10.54 -12.80
CA GLN A 63 7.45 -9.61 -13.21
C GLN A 63 7.14 -8.16 -12.80
N ARG A 64 5.90 -7.70 -13.01
CA ARG A 64 5.49 -6.33 -12.65
C ARG A 64 5.59 -6.03 -11.17
N VAL A 65 5.19 -6.98 -10.32
CA VAL A 65 5.21 -6.82 -8.87
C VAL A 65 6.65 -6.89 -8.36
N ARG A 66 7.47 -7.76 -8.96
CA ARG A 66 8.92 -7.82 -8.75
C ARG A 66 9.58 -6.47 -9.04
N ASP A 67 9.35 -5.89 -10.22
CA ASP A 67 9.94 -4.60 -10.61
C ASP A 67 9.54 -3.47 -9.65
N TRP A 68 8.26 -3.42 -9.28
CA TRP A 68 7.76 -2.47 -8.30
C TRP A 68 8.41 -2.66 -6.92
N LEU A 69 8.52 -3.90 -6.44
CA LEU A 69 9.12 -4.20 -5.15
C LEU A 69 10.60 -3.81 -5.13
N LEU A 70 11.33 -4.10 -6.21
CA LEU A 70 12.73 -3.71 -6.35
C LEU A 70 12.93 -2.19 -6.32
N LEU A 71 12.00 -1.41 -6.86
CA LEU A 71 12.02 0.04 -6.71
C LEU A 71 11.85 0.43 -5.23
N LYS A 72 10.83 -0.13 -4.56
CA LYS A 72 10.50 0.18 -3.16
C LYS A 72 11.64 -0.13 -2.19
N ILE A 73 12.21 -1.33 -2.23
CA ILE A 73 13.31 -1.72 -1.33
C ILE A 73 14.59 -0.91 -1.55
N ASN A 74 14.76 -0.33 -2.74
CA ASN A 74 15.86 0.57 -3.07
C ASN A 74 15.50 2.05 -2.84
N SER A 75 14.46 2.32 -2.06
CA SER A 75 13.98 3.66 -1.71
C SER A 75 13.66 4.53 -2.94
N ARG A 76 13.34 3.89 -4.06
CA ARG A 76 12.79 4.55 -5.25
C ARG A 76 11.28 4.45 -5.16
N SER A 77 10.64 5.56 -4.81
CA SER A 77 9.22 5.59 -4.51
C SER A 77 8.32 5.46 -5.75
N ARG A 78 8.84 5.76 -6.95
CA ARG A 78 8.02 5.94 -8.16
C ARG A 78 8.67 5.35 -9.40
N GLY A 79 7.93 4.51 -10.11
CA GLY A 79 8.12 4.36 -11.55
C GLY A 79 7.84 5.71 -12.25
N LYS A 80 8.36 5.91 -13.46
CA LYS A 80 7.98 7.07 -14.26
C LYS A 80 6.45 7.02 -14.47
N PRO A 81 5.69 8.06 -14.08
CA PRO A 81 4.24 8.04 -14.28
C PRO A 81 3.94 7.86 -15.77
N GLU A 82 2.97 7.02 -16.08
CA GLU A 82 2.59 6.74 -17.48
C GLU A 82 1.96 7.98 -18.12
N SER A 83 1.37 8.85 -17.30
CA SER A 83 0.73 10.10 -17.73
C SER A 83 1.08 11.28 -16.82
N HIS A 84 1.07 12.49 -17.38
CA HIS A 84 1.23 13.72 -16.61
C HIS A 84 0.09 13.93 -15.59
N TRP A 85 -1.07 13.31 -15.79
CA TRP A 85 -2.19 13.36 -14.84
C TRP A 85 -1.95 12.56 -13.55
N GLN A 86 -0.97 11.64 -13.54
CA GLN A 86 -0.56 10.90 -12.35
C GLN A 86 0.58 11.60 -11.60
N GLN A 87 0.96 12.81 -12.01
CA GLN A 87 1.98 13.58 -11.31
C GLN A 87 1.49 13.92 -9.89
N GLY A 88 2.36 13.68 -8.90
CA GLY A 88 2.05 13.94 -7.49
C GLY A 88 1.45 12.74 -6.75
N CYS A 89 1.01 11.68 -7.44
CA CYS A 89 0.58 10.45 -6.79
C CYS A 89 1.73 9.91 -5.91
N PRO A 90 1.51 9.72 -4.59
CA PRO A 90 2.56 9.26 -3.68
C PRO A 90 3.06 7.87 -4.06
N GLU A 91 2.16 7.03 -4.58
CA GLU A 91 2.40 5.64 -4.94
C GLU A 91 1.77 5.30 -6.29
N ILE A 92 2.53 4.59 -7.13
CA ILE A 92 2.08 4.09 -8.43
C ILE A 92 2.49 2.63 -8.52
N VAL A 93 1.51 1.73 -8.71
CA VAL A 93 1.74 0.31 -8.97
C VAL A 93 1.63 0.09 -10.49
N PRO A 94 2.74 -0.26 -11.17
CA PRO A 94 2.77 -0.39 -12.63
C PRO A 94 1.77 -1.41 -13.18
N GLY A 95 1.15 -1.04 -14.31
CA GLY A 95 0.20 -1.87 -15.05
C GLY A 95 -1.15 -2.08 -14.35
N LEU A 96 -1.44 -1.38 -13.26
CA LEU A 96 -2.82 -1.17 -12.84
C LEU A 96 -3.49 -0.23 -13.85
N ARG A 97 -4.71 -0.58 -14.26
CA ARG A 97 -5.49 0.27 -15.16
C ARG A 97 -5.74 1.62 -14.50
N ALA A 98 -5.40 2.69 -15.21
CA ALA A 98 -5.61 4.06 -14.77
C ALA A 98 -6.61 4.76 -15.67
N THR A 99 -7.87 4.82 -15.23
CA THR A 99 -8.93 5.62 -15.87
C THR A 99 -9.48 6.64 -14.86
N PRO A 100 -9.81 7.87 -15.29
CA PRO A 100 -10.37 8.88 -14.41
C PRO A 100 -11.81 8.57 -13.99
N PHE A 101 -12.53 7.80 -14.82
CA PHE A 101 -13.88 7.34 -14.57
C PHE A 101 -13.95 5.82 -14.74
N TRP A 102 -14.74 5.18 -13.90
CA TRP A 102 -14.98 3.74 -13.89
C TRP A 102 -16.45 3.49 -14.14
N ASP A 103 -16.76 2.56 -15.03
CA ASP A 103 -18.15 2.15 -15.27
C ASP A 103 -18.57 1.16 -14.18
N ILE A 104 -19.75 1.37 -13.59
CA ILE A 104 -20.28 0.54 -12.50
C ILE A 104 -20.59 -0.90 -12.95
N SER A 105 -20.69 -1.14 -14.25
CA SER A 105 -20.87 -2.48 -14.83
C SER A 105 -19.57 -3.28 -14.95
N GLU A 106 -18.42 -2.67 -14.62
CA GLU A 106 -17.15 -3.36 -14.67
C GLU A 106 -17.03 -4.45 -13.60
N PRO A 107 -16.37 -5.58 -13.91
CA PRO A 107 -16.12 -6.64 -12.94
C PRO A 107 -15.36 -6.12 -11.71
N GLY A 108 -15.82 -6.48 -10.52
CA GLY A 108 -15.23 -6.07 -9.24
C GLY A 108 -15.86 -4.81 -8.62
N LEU A 109 -16.81 -4.17 -9.30
CA LEU A 109 -17.58 -3.02 -8.79
C LEU A 109 -19.04 -3.38 -8.47
N GLU A 110 -19.40 -4.66 -8.40
CA GLU A 110 -20.76 -5.14 -8.15
C GLU A 110 -21.29 -4.69 -6.79
N TRP A 111 -20.40 -4.48 -5.81
CA TRP A 111 -20.72 -3.96 -4.48
C TRP A 111 -21.35 -2.55 -4.51
N VAL A 112 -21.16 -1.78 -5.58
CA VAL A 112 -21.79 -0.46 -5.74
C VAL A 112 -23.31 -0.58 -5.74
N LYS A 113 -23.84 -1.68 -6.28
CA LYS A 113 -25.29 -1.94 -6.30
C LYS A 113 -25.85 -2.01 -4.88
N GLU A 114 -25.14 -2.64 -3.95
CA GLU A 114 -25.57 -2.76 -2.56
C GLU A 114 -25.71 -1.38 -1.90
N ILE A 115 -24.80 -0.44 -2.18
CA ILE A 115 -24.90 0.93 -1.69
C ILE A 115 -26.10 1.66 -2.31
N GLN A 116 -26.33 1.48 -3.61
CA GLN A 116 -27.45 2.10 -4.31
C GLN A 116 -28.80 1.60 -3.80
N ASP A 117 -28.93 0.29 -3.57
CA ASP A 117 -30.15 -0.34 -3.06
C ASP A 117 -30.48 0.13 -1.62
N ASN A 118 -29.47 0.56 -0.86
CA ASN A 118 -29.62 1.05 0.52
C ASN A 118 -29.50 2.57 0.66
N TYR A 119 -29.58 3.32 -0.45
CA TYR A 119 -29.37 4.78 -0.45
C TYR A 119 -30.25 5.53 0.56
N ASP A 120 -31.54 5.21 0.61
CA ASP A 120 -32.48 5.94 1.49
C ASP A 120 -32.16 5.71 2.97
N VAL A 121 -31.77 4.50 3.35
CA VAL A 121 -31.34 4.16 4.71
C VAL A 121 -30.07 4.91 5.08
N ILE A 122 -29.04 4.86 4.23
CA ILE A 122 -27.75 5.54 4.44
C ILE A 122 -27.96 7.05 4.60
N LYS A 123 -28.82 7.63 3.77
CA LYS A 123 -29.15 9.06 3.82
C LYS A 123 -29.87 9.41 5.12
N GLU A 124 -30.84 8.60 5.55
CA GLU A 124 -31.58 8.84 6.78
C GLU A 124 -30.66 8.77 8.00
N GLU A 125 -29.83 7.74 8.12
CA GLU A 125 -28.83 7.59 9.19
C GLU A 125 -27.88 8.81 9.22
N LEU A 126 -27.35 9.21 8.06
CA LEU A 126 -26.48 10.38 7.97
C LEU A 126 -27.17 11.68 8.42
N LEU A 127 -28.45 11.86 8.08
CA LEU A 127 -29.21 13.04 8.49
C LEU A 127 -29.48 13.05 10.00
N GLN A 128 -29.72 11.89 10.61
CA GLN A 128 -29.87 11.74 12.06
C GLN A 128 -28.57 12.10 12.80
N LEU A 129 -27.42 11.80 12.21
CA LEU A 129 -26.10 12.14 12.77
C LEU A 129 -25.80 13.65 12.81
N ARG A 130 -26.56 14.51 12.13
CA ARG A 130 -26.25 15.95 11.96
C ARG A 130 -26.00 16.72 13.27
N HIS A 131 -26.62 16.28 14.36
CA HIS A 131 -26.48 16.88 15.70
C HIS A 131 -25.63 16.05 16.66
N SER A 132 -25.07 14.94 16.18
CA SER A 132 -24.18 14.06 16.94
C SER A 132 -22.75 14.60 16.96
N LYS A 133 -21.98 14.19 17.97
CA LYS A 133 -20.53 14.37 17.98
C LYS A 133 -19.89 13.33 17.07
N GLY A 134 -18.84 13.70 16.35
CA GLY A 134 -18.04 12.79 15.52
C GLY A 134 -17.67 13.36 14.15
N PHE A 135 -18.41 14.37 13.69
CA PHE A 135 -17.99 15.17 12.54
C PHE A 135 -16.73 15.94 12.91
N GLN A 136 -15.72 15.83 12.05
CA GLN A 136 -14.47 16.58 12.18
C GLN A 136 -14.14 17.26 10.87
N PRO A 137 -13.43 18.39 10.90
CA PRO A 137 -12.95 19.04 9.69
C PRO A 137 -12.07 18.11 8.85
N PHE A 138 -12.30 18.08 7.54
CA PHE A 138 -11.46 17.33 6.63
C PHE A 138 -10.04 17.93 6.59
N ARG A 139 -9.04 17.06 6.65
CA ARG A 139 -7.63 17.42 6.62
C ARG A 139 -6.90 16.58 5.59
N GLN A 140 -6.09 17.23 4.78
CA GLN A 140 -5.14 16.56 3.92
C GLN A 140 -3.77 16.47 4.59
N PRO A 141 -2.91 15.56 4.11
CA PRO A 141 -1.50 15.57 4.48
C PRO A 141 -0.83 16.91 4.14
N SER A 142 0.09 17.37 4.99
CA SER A 142 0.74 18.69 4.81
C SER A 142 1.54 18.85 3.52
N TRP A 143 1.83 17.75 2.81
CA TRP A 143 2.54 17.78 1.52
C TRP A 143 1.63 18.06 0.31
N SER A 144 0.30 17.95 0.45
CA SER A 144 -0.63 18.07 -0.69
C SER A 144 -0.91 19.52 -1.10
N THR A 145 -0.88 20.45 -0.14
CA THR A 145 -1.23 21.85 -0.34
C THR A 145 -0.50 22.74 0.68
N LYS A 146 -0.30 24.00 0.31
CA LYS A 146 0.40 25.00 1.13
C LYS A 146 -0.52 25.72 2.12
N ILE A 147 -1.81 25.42 2.09
CA ILE A 147 -2.80 26.04 2.98
C ILE A 147 -2.80 25.26 4.30
N ALA A 148 -2.07 25.76 5.30
CA ALA A 148 -2.05 25.15 6.62
C ALA A 148 -3.43 25.27 7.30
N ALA A 149 -3.84 24.21 8.00
CA ALA A 149 -5.04 24.27 8.81
C ALA A 149 -4.83 25.19 10.04
N PRO A 150 -5.87 25.88 10.54
CA PRO A 150 -5.74 26.80 11.68
C PRO A 150 -5.27 26.14 12.97
N ASP A 151 -5.59 24.87 13.16
CA ASP A 151 -5.18 24.02 14.28
C ASP A 151 -3.76 23.43 14.11
N GLN A 152 -3.10 23.73 12.98
CA GLN A 152 -1.80 23.20 12.58
C GLN A 152 -1.76 21.68 12.39
N VAL A 153 -2.92 21.02 12.33
CA VAL A 153 -3.03 19.58 12.07
C VAL A 153 -3.38 19.37 10.60
N GLY A 154 -2.35 19.15 9.78
CA GLY A 154 -2.50 18.95 8.34
C GLY A 154 -2.79 20.24 7.56
N SER A 155 -3.49 20.09 6.44
CA SER A 155 -3.74 21.16 5.49
C SER A 155 -5.20 21.20 4.99
N LEU A 156 -5.64 22.36 4.52
CA LEU A 156 -7.00 22.57 3.98
C LEU A 156 -7.07 22.18 2.50
N SER A 157 -8.11 21.44 2.12
CA SER A 157 -8.36 21.02 0.73
C SER A 157 -9.31 21.94 -0.04
N HIS A 158 -9.69 23.08 0.54
CA HIS A 158 -10.70 23.98 -0.03
C HIS A 158 -10.30 25.44 0.19
N ASP A 159 -10.79 26.32 -0.68
CA ASP A 159 -10.50 27.76 -0.61
C ASP A 159 -11.39 28.48 0.40
N ALA A 160 -12.60 27.97 0.65
CA ALA A 160 -13.59 28.58 1.56
C ALA A 160 -14.61 27.55 2.07
N GLY A 161 -15.35 27.92 3.13
CA GLY A 161 -16.42 27.12 3.73
C GLY A 161 -15.94 26.09 4.76
N ASP A 162 -16.88 25.35 5.34
CA ASP A 162 -16.61 24.27 6.28
C ASP A 162 -16.82 22.93 5.60
N TRP A 163 -15.74 22.15 5.47
CA TRP A 163 -15.80 20.78 4.95
C TRP A 163 -15.54 19.79 6.08
N ASN A 164 -16.59 19.11 6.54
CA ASN A 164 -16.53 18.11 7.60
C ASN A 164 -16.75 16.69 7.06
N VAL A 165 -16.16 15.72 7.76
CA VAL A 165 -16.26 14.27 7.48
C VAL A 165 -16.63 13.51 8.75
N PHE A 166 -17.29 12.36 8.58
CA PHE A 166 -17.64 11.42 9.64
C PHE A 166 -17.14 10.04 9.22
N TYR A 167 -16.02 9.58 9.81
CA TYR A 167 -15.42 8.30 9.42
C TYR A 167 -16.12 7.15 10.13
N LEU A 168 -16.62 6.19 9.34
CA LEU A 168 -16.96 4.84 9.81
C LEU A 168 -15.73 3.92 9.73
N PHE A 169 -14.86 4.18 8.76
CA PHE A 169 -13.67 3.40 8.48
C PHE A 169 -12.61 4.31 7.83
N LEU A 170 -11.35 4.24 8.29
CA LEU A 170 -10.22 4.98 7.71
C LEU A 170 -8.93 4.17 7.90
N HIS A 171 -8.09 4.08 6.87
CA HIS A 171 -6.80 3.36 6.94
C HIS A 171 -6.87 1.92 7.48
N ASN A 172 -7.90 1.17 7.07
CA ASN A 172 -8.18 -0.19 7.56
C ASN A 172 -8.60 -0.29 9.03
N GLU A 173 -8.89 0.84 9.67
CA GLU A 173 -9.39 0.92 11.04
C GLU A 173 -10.87 1.28 11.06
N ARG A 174 -11.65 0.51 11.83
CA ARG A 174 -13.07 0.75 12.05
C ARG A 174 -13.27 1.63 13.26
N PHE A 175 -14.13 2.64 13.13
CA PHE A 175 -14.49 3.56 14.21
C PHE A 175 -15.75 3.04 14.89
N ASP A 176 -15.60 2.07 15.80
CA ASP A 176 -16.74 1.37 16.42
C ASP A 176 -17.72 2.32 17.11
N GLU A 177 -17.24 3.36 17.78
CA GLU A 177 -18.09 4.39 18.40
C GLU A 177 -18.95 5.17 17.40
N ASN A 178 -18.46 5.33 16.17
CA ASN A 178 -19.19 6.00 15.10
C ASN A 178 -20.18 5.05 14.42
N CYS A 179 -19.82 3.77 14.27
CA CYS A 179 -20.72 2.74 13.71
C CYS A 179 -21.90 2.37 14.63
N GLN A 180 -21.87 2.74 15.90
CA GLN A 180 -22.94 2.45 16.87
C GLN A 180 -23.99 3.57 17.00
N LYS A 181 -23.77 4.72 16.35
CA LYS A 181 -24.67 5.88 16.38
C LYS A 181 -25.66 5.81 15.23
#